data_AF-A0A7S2UM66-F1
#
_entry.id   AF-A0A7S2UM66-F1
#
_cell.length_a   1.000
_cell.length_b   1.000
_cell.length_c   1.000
_cell.angle_alpha   90.00
_cell.angle_beta   90.00
_cell.angle_gamma   90.00
#
_symmetry.space_group_name_H-M   'P 1'
#
loop_
_entity.id
_entity.type
_entity.pdbx_description
1 polymer ?
#
loop_
_entity_poly.entity_id
_entity_poly.type
_entity_poly.pdbx_seq_one_letter_code
_entity_poly.pdbx_strand_id
1 'polypeptide(L)'
;CMLIDAYRVHSLLQEDAIEAMQLLEDLLECSLVGLHHYNKSGELTHPVYHRLGFRELGLSIGLHAIESLKENINSSKAVSEKIQSQIARIDQFQPMGREIEQFWLNPENQQSNTWKEHIDINEVMLATSLVPHGFLSDAFGFN
;
A
#
# COMPACT_ATOMS: atom_id res chain seq x y z
N CYS A 1 3.64 -7.07 0.83
CA CYS A 1 2.40 -6.66 0.13
C CYS A 1 2.86 -6.23 -1.24
N MET A 2 2.30 -6.76 -2.33
CA MET A 2 2.83 -6.56 -3.69
C MET A 2 2.95 -5.07 -4.07
N LEU A 3 2.13 -4.20 -3.48
CA LEU A 3 2.21 -2.74 -3.63
C LEU A 3 3.51 -2.16 -3.03
N ILE A 4 3.88 -2.60 -1.83
CA ILE A 4 5.15 -2.21 -1.17
C ILE A 4 6.33 -2.81 -1.93
N ASP A 5 6.19 -4.04 -2.43
CA ASP A 5 7.24 -4.71 -3.20
C ASP A 5 7.49 -3.96 -4.52
N ALA A 6 6.44 -3.49 -5.20
CA ALA A 6 6.54 -2.62 -6.37
C ALA A 6 7.27 -1.30 -6.06
N TYR A 7 6.92 -0.64 -4.94
CA TYR A 7 7.61 0.57 -4.49
C TYR A 7 9.11 0.32 -4.25
N ARG A 8 9.46 -0.78 -3.59
CA ARG A 8 10.86 -1.14 -3.31
C ARG A 8 11.64 -1.46 -4.57
N VAL A 9 11.05 -2.21 -5.50
CA VAL A 9 11.69 -2.50 -6.79
C VAL A 9 12.00 -1.20 -7.51
N HIS A 10 11.02 -0.28 -7.61
CA HIS A 10 11.25 1.03 -8.22
C HIS A 10 12.38 1.83 -7.53
N SER A 11 12.39 1.88 -6.20
CA SER A 11 13.39 2.64 -5.43
C SER A 11 14.82 2.11 -5.60
N LEU A 12 14.97 0.85 -6.02
CA LEU A 12 16.24 0.21 -6.31
C LEU A 12 16.59 0.19 -7.81
N LEU A 13 15.74 0.71 -8.69
CA LEU A 13 15.99 0.72 -10.14
C LEU A 13 17.20 1.59 -10.47
N GLN A 14 18.16 0.98 -11.17
CA GLN A 14 19.13 1.72 -11.98
C GLN A 14 18.54 1.91 -13.40
N GLU A 15 18.89 3.00 -14.08
CA GLU A 15 18.26 3.44 -15.34
C GLU A 15 18.26 2.37 -16.46
N ASP A 16 19.17 1.39 -16.42
CA ASP A 16 19.33 0.35 -17.45
C ASP A 16 18.85 -1.08 -17.03
N ALA A 17 18.19 -1.22 -15.88
CA ALA A 17 17.83 -2.53 -15.32
C ALA A 17 16.52 -3.11 -15.91
N ILE A 18 16.59 -3.62 -17.15
CA ILE A 18 15.43 -4.19 -17.90
C ILE A 18 14.65 -5.23 -17.09
N GLU A 19 15.34 -6.19 -16.44
CA GLU A 19 14.70 -7.26 -15.66
C GLU A 19 13.90 -6.70 -14.48
N ALA A 20 14.42 -5.66 -13.82
CA ALA A 20 13.76 -5.03 -12.69
C ALA A 20 12.55 -4.18 -13.15
N MET A 21 12.60 -3.58 -14.35
CA MET A 21 11.43 -2.92 -14.95
C MET A 21 10.31 -3.93 -15.27
N GLN A 22 10.66 -5.10 -15.82
CA GLN A 22 9.67 -6.17 -16.06
C GLN A 22 9.07 -6.66 -14.75
N LEU A 23 9.88 -6.86 -13.72
CA LEU A 23 9.39 -7.24 -12.40
C LEU A 23 8.44 -6.19 -11.82
N LEU A 24 8.77 -4.89 -11.93
CA LEU A 24 7.89 -3.81 -11.49
C LEU A 24 6.53 -3.87 -12.18
N GLU A 25 6.52 -4.06 -13.50
CA GLU A 25 5.30 -4.19 -14.30
C GLU A 25 4.43 -5.38 -13.85
N ASP A 26 5.05 -6.53 -13.58
CA ASP A 26 4.35 -7.74 -13.12
C ASP A 26 3.80 -7.57 -11.71
N LEU A 27 4.56 -6.92 -10.81
CA LEU A 27 4.13 -6.62 -9.44
C LEU A 27 2.92 -5.68 -9.43
N LEU A 28 2.94 -4.65 -10.28
CA LEU A 28 1.82 -3.70 -10.41
C LEU A 28 0.58 -4.38 -11.01
N GLU A 29 0.74 -5.23 -12.03
CA GLU A 29 -0.40 -5.97 -12.60
C GLU A 29 -1.04 -6.91 -11.56
N CYS A 30 -0.21 -7.70 -10.86
CA CYS A 30 -0.70 -8.60 -9.82
C CYS A 30 -1.39 -7.84 -8.67
N SER A 31 -0.82 -6.71 -8.26
CA SER A 31 -1.40 -5.83 -7.24
C SER A 31 -2.77 -5.32 -7.65
N LEU A 32 -2.90 -4.89 -8.91
CA LEU A 32 -4.16 -4.37 -9.45
C LEU A 32 -5.24 -5.46 -9.53
N VAL A 33 -4.88 -6.67 -9.96
CA VAL A 33 -5.80 -7.83 -9.94
C VAL A 33 -6.27 -8.14 -8.51
N GLY A 34 -5.34 -8.15 -7.55
CA GLY A 34 -5.64 -8.35 -6.14
C GLY A 34 -6.58 -7.28 -5.56
N LEU A 35 -6.32 -6.00 -5.86
CA LEU A 35 -7.16 -4.88 -5.45
C LEU A 35 -8.57 -4.97 -6.02
N HIS A 36 -8.71 -5.32 -7.31
CA HIS A 36 -10.03 -5.52 -7.90
C HIS A 36 -10.79 -6.67 -7.25
N HIS A 37 -10.12 -7.78 -6.93
CA HIS A 37 -10.73 -8.91 -6.24
C HIS A 37 -11.17 -8.52 -4.82
N TYR A 38 -10.28 -7.87 -4.06
CA TYR A 38 -10.56 -7.40 -2.70
C TYR A 38 -11.70 -6.38 -2.65
N ASN A 39 -11.74 -5.44 -3.60
CA ASN A 39 -12.83 -4.47 -3.69
C ASN A 39 -14.17 -5.16 -3.99
N LYS A 40 -14.17 -6.20 -4.83
CA LYS A 40 -15.38 -6.95 -5.20
C LYS A 40 -15.86 -7.90 -4.11
N SER A 41 -14.96 -8.42 -3.26
CA SER A 41 -15.35 -9.32 -2.17
C SER A 41 -16.17 -8.62 -1.09
N GLY A 42 -16.07 -7.28 -1.00
CA GLY A 42 -16.80 -6.49 -0.01
C GLY A 42 -16.26 -6.69 1.41
N GLU A 43 -15.02 -7.16 1.56
CA GLU A 43 -14.44 -7.49 2.87
C GLU A 43 -14.50 -6.34 3.88
N LEU A 44 -14.34 -5.11 3.42
CA LEU A 44 -14.43 -3.90 4.27
C LEU A 44 -15.83 -3.66 4.83
N THR A 45 -16.87 -4.23 4.23
CA THR A 45 -18.26 -4.12 4.72
C THR A 45 -18.59 -5.14 5.81
N HIS A 46 -17.70 -6.08 6.09
CA HIS A 46 -17.93 -7.06 7.14
C HIS A 46 -17.93 -6.43 8.54
N PRO A 47 -18.67 -7.01 9.49
CA PRO A 47 -18.58 -6.63 10.89
C PRO A 47 -17.15 -6.72 11.42
N VAL A 48 -16.82 -5.88 12.41
CA VAL A 48 -15.46 -5.77 12.98
C VAL A 48 -14.85 -7.10 13.44
N TYR A 49 -15.68 -8.03 13.94
CA TYR A 49 -15.27 -9.35 14.42
C TYR A 49 -14.90 -10.34 13.28
N HIS A 50 -15.07 -9.95 12.03
CA HIS A 50 -14.60 -10.69 10.85
C HIS A 50 -13.45 -9.98 10.11
N ARG A 51 -13.05 -8.79 10.58
CA ARG A 51 -12.00 -7.98 9.97
C ARG A 51 -10.69 -8.14 10.73
N LEU A 52 -9.57 -8.06 10.01
CA LEU A 52 -8.21 -8.22 10.54
C LEU A 52 -7.44 -6.92 10.35
N GLY A 53 -7.22 -6.19 11.45
CA GLY A 53 -6.61 -4.85 11.46
C GLY A 53 -5.29 -4.79 10.68
N PHE A 54 -4.29 -5.56 11.11
CA PHE A 54 -2.96 -5.57 10.49
C PHE A 54 -2.98 -5.86 8.99
N ARG A 55 -3.90 -6.72 8.52
CA ARG A 55 -4.02 -7.09 7.11
C ARG A 55 -4.53 -5.91 6.29
N GLU A 56 -5.56 -5.24 6.79
CA GLU A 56 -6.17 -4.09 6.12
C GLU A 56 -5.26 -2.87 6.20
N LEU A 57 -4.66 -2.60 7.36
CA LEU A 57 -3.70 -1.51 7.53
C LEU A 57 -2.45 -1.74 6.66
N GLY A 58 -2.03 -3.00 6.47
CA GLY A 58 -0.98 -3.33 5.50
C GLY A 58 -1.36 -3.02 4.04
N LEU A 59 -2.64 -3.11 3.69
CA LEU A 59 -3.15 -2.66 2.40
C LEU A 59 -3.12 -1.13 2.29
N SER A 60 -3.58 -0.42 3.32
CA SER A 60 -3.51 1.06 3.37
C SER A 60 -2.05 1.56 3.22
N ILE A 61 -1.09 0.98 3.94
CA ILE A 61 0.34 1.31 3.79
C ILE A 61 0.82 1.03 2.36
N GLY A 62 0.39 -0.06 1.75
CA GLY A 62 0.70 -0.36 0.35
C GLY A 62 0.15 0.68 -0.63
N LEU A 63 -1.05 1.20 -0.38
CA LEU A 63 -1.64 2.27 -1.20
C LEU A 63 -0.86 3.58 -1.06
N HIS A 64 -0.43 3.95 0.16
CA HIS A 64 0.50 5.08 0.38
C HIS A 64 1.83 4.91 -0.37
N ALA A 65 2.34 3.67 -0.45
CA ALA A 65 3.55 3.38 -1.21
C ALA A 65 3.37 3.68 -2.71
N ILE A 66 2.19 3.41 -3.28
CA ILE A 66 1.90 3.74 -4.68
C ILE A 66 1.68 5.24 -4.91
N GLU A 67 1.09 5.95 -3.95
CA GLU A 67 1.00 7.41 -4.00
C GLU A 67 2.42 8.02 -4.05
N SER A 68 3.32 7.56 -3.18
CA SER A 68 4.72 7.98 -3.16
C SER A 68 5.45 7.61 -4.47
N LEU A 69 5.20 6.40 -5.01
CA LEU A 69 5.75 5.95 -6.29
C LEU A 69 5.34 6.88 -7.44
N LYS A 70 4.07 7.28 -7.50
CA LYS A 70 3.52 8.17 -8.52
C LYS A 70 4.19 9.55 -8.48
N GLU A 71 4.42 10.10 -7.29
CA GLU A 71 5.12 11.37 -7.10
C GLU A 71 6.58 11.31 -7.58
N ASN A 72 7.27 10.21 -7.27
CA ASN A 72 8.65 9.98 -7.68
C ASN A 72 8.81 9.82 -9.20
N ILE A 73 7.88 9.11 -9.86
CA ILE A 73 7.92 8.89 -11.31
C ILE A 73 7.61 10.15 -12.10
N ASN A 74 6.71 11.02 -11.62
CA ASN A 74 6.47 12.31 -12.28
C ASN A 74 7.74 13.19 -12.34
N SER A 75 8.72 12.91 -11.47
CA SER A 75 10.00 13.60 -11.40
C SER A 75 11.11 12.95 -12.25
N SER A 76 10.92 11.70 -12.73
CA SER A 76 11.91 10.93 -13.50
C SER A 76 11.33 10.42 -14.83
N LYS A 77 11.99 10.78 -15.95
CA LYS A 77 11.46 10.58 -17.32
C LYS A 77 11.52 9.14 -17.85
N ALA A 78 12.07 8.17 -17.11
CA ALA A 78 12.52 6.89 -17.67
C ALA A 78 11.56 5.70 -17.44
N VAL A 79 10.30 5.90 -17.09
CA VAL A 79 9.34 4.80 -16.85
C VAL A 79 8.35 4.65 -18.01
N SER A 80 8.09 3.40 -18.42
CA SER A 80 7.20 3.08 -19.54
C SER A 80 5.76 3.59 -19.33
N GLU A 81 5.06 3.90 -20.42
CA GLU A 81 3.64 4.31 -20.38
C GLU A 81 2.74 3.24 -19.72
N LYS A 82 3.11 1.96 -19.84
CA LYS A 82 2.38 0.85 -19.23
C LYS A 82 2.45 0.92 -17.71
N ILE A 83 3.64 1.11 -17.12
CA ILE A 83 3.81 1.25 -15.68
C ILE A 83 3.07 2.49 -15.16
N GLN A 84 3.18 3.63 -15.86
CA GLN A 84 2.44 4.84 -15.50
C GLN A 84 0.92 4.60 -15.48
N SER A 85 0.39 3.90 -16.48
CA SER A 85 -1.03 3.53 -16.55
C SER A 85 -1.45 2.59 -15.42
N GLN A 86 -0.63 1.59 -15.07
CA GLN A 86 -0.93 0.68 -13.95
C GLN A 86 -0.95 1.43 -12.61
N ILE A 87 0.02 2.30 -12.35
CA ILE A 87 0.05 3.16 -11.16
C ILE A 87 -1.21 4.01 -11.09
N ALA A 88 -1.58 4.69 -12.19
CA ALA A 88 -2.78 5.52 -12.24
C ALA A 88 -4.08 4.72 -11.98
N ARG A 89 -4.13 3.44 -12.39
CA ARG A 89 -5.26 2.55 -12.09
C ARG A 89 -5.29 2.12 -10.62
N ILE A 90 -4.14 1.84 -10.02
CA ILE A 90 -4.03 1.51 -8.59
C ILE A 90 -4.36 2.73 -7.72
N ASP A 91 -3.95 3.92 -8.13
CA ASP A 91 -4.21 5.18 -7.41
C ASP A 91 -5.70 5.49 -7.26
N GLN A 92 -6.57 4.92 -8.10
CA GLN A 92 -8.03 5.02 -7.93
C GLN A 92 -8.53 4.36 -6.63
N PHE A 93 -7.72 3.49 -6.01
CA PHE A 93 -8.04 2.82 -4.75
C PHE A 93 -7.59 3.60 -3.51
N GLN A 94 -6.97 4.77 -3.62
CA GLN A 94 -6.58 5.57 -2.44
C GLN A 94 -7.73 5.83 -1.43
N PRO A 95 -8.99 6.08 -1.85
CA PRO A 95 -10.10 6.21 -0.90
C PRO A 95 -10.29 4.98 0.01
N MET A 96 -9.99 3.78 -0.49
CA MET A 96 -10.07 2.53 0.27
C MET A 96 -9.07 2.50 1.42
N GLY A 97 -7.84 2.97 1.19
CA GLY A 97 -6.82 3.06 2.25
C GLY A 97 -7.26 3.99 3.39
N ARG A 98 -7.81 5.15 3.02
CA ARG A 98 -8.38 6.10 4.00
C ARG A 98 -9.58 5.56 4.74
N GLU A 99 -10.45 4.79 4.08
CA GLU A 99 -11.59 4.12 4.72
C GLU A 99 -11.12 3.11 5.77
N ILE A 100 -10.09 2.33 5.45
CA ILE A 100 -9.46 1.38 6.39
C ILE A 100 -8.91 2.10 7.61
N GLU A 101 -8.15 3.19 7.40
CA GLU A 101 -7.57 3.99 8.49
C GLU A 101 -8.66 4.57 9.38
N GLN A 102 -9.69 5.20 8.81
CA GLN A 102 -10.80 5.76 9.56
C GLN A 102 -11.55 4.70 10.36
N PHE A 103 -11.74 3.51 9.79
CA PHE A 103 -12.37 2.40 10.48
C PHE A 103 -11.56 1.97 11.70
N TRP A 104 -10.25 1.78 11.58
CA TRP A 104 -9.42 1.33 12.69
C TRP A 104 -8.99 2.44 13.65
N LEU A 105 -9.08 3.71 13.25
CA LEU A 105 -8.96 4.86 14.15
C LEU A 105 -10.11 4.97 15.15
N ASN A 106 -11.28 4.42 14.83
CA ASN A 106 -12.42 4.42 15.76
C ASN A 106 -12.08 3.54 16.98
N PRO A 107 -12.03 4.11 18.22
CA PRO A 107 -11.72 3.35 19.42
C PRO A 107 -12.67 2.18 19.68
N GLU A 108 -13.93 2.24 19.23
CA GLU A 108 -14.89 1.15 19.36
C GLU A 108 -14.46 -0.09 18.57
N ASN A 109 -13.91 0.10 17.37
CA ASN A 109 -13.43 -1.01 16.54
C ASN A 109 -12.16 -1.64 17.12
N GLN A 110 -11.35 -0.87 17.85
CA GLN A 110 -10.18 -1.38 18.58
C GLN A 110 -10.57 -2.21 19.82
N GLN A 111 -11.84 -2.18 20.24
CA GLN A 111 -12.31 -3.03 21.34
C GLN A 111 -12.63 -4.47 20.92
N SER A 112 -12.64 -4.77 19.62
CA SER A 112 -12.95 -6.10 19.10
C SER A 112 -11.88 -7.13 19.51
N ASN A 113 -12.26 -8.41 19.55
CA ASN A 113 -11.31 -9.49 19.82
C ASN A 113 -10.25 -9.61 18.72
N THR A 114 -10.65 -9.45 17.45
CA THR A 114 -9.72 -9.50 16.31
C THR A 114 -8.66 -8.39 16.35
N TRP A 115 -8.98 -7.25 16.97
CA TRP A 115 -7.98 -6.22 17.27
C TRP A 115 -7.09 -6.61 18.45
N LYS A 116 -7.71 -6.96 19.59
CA LYS A 116 -7.00 -7.22 20.86
C LYS A 116 -6.06 -8.43 20.80
N GLU A 117 -6.43 -9.47 20.06
CA GLU A 117 -5.59 -10.66 19.87
C GLU A 117 -4.27 -10.34 19.15
N HIS A 118 -4.21 -9.22 18.44
CA HIS A 118 -3.02 -8.77 17.69
C HIS A 118 -2.66 -7.30 17.99
N ILE A 119 -2.90 -6.83 19.21
CA ILE A 119 -2.80 -5.41 19.59
C ILE A 119 -1.46 -4.79 19.20
N ASP A 120 -0.33 -5.44 19.53
CA ASP A 120 1.01 -4.91 19.25
C ASP A 120 1.25 -4.69 17.75
N ILE A 121 0.79 -5.63 16.92
CA ILE A 121 0.93 -5.53 15.46
C ILE A 121 -0.02 -4.46 14.93
N ASN A 122 -1.26 -4.45 15.39
CA ASN A 122 -2.29 -3.53 14.92
C ASN A 122 -1.94 -2.07 15.22
N GLU A 123 -1.42 -1.77 16.42
CA GLU A 123 -0.98 -0.42 16.80
C GLU A 123 0.18 0.07 15.93
N VAL A 124 1.19 -0.77 15.69
CA VAL A 124 2.32 -0.42 14.81
C VAL A 124 1.85 -0.20 13.38
N MET A 125 0.99 -1.06 12.87
CA MET A 125 0.47 -0.94 11.51
C MET A 125 -0.41 0.31 11.36
N LEU A 126 -1.21 0.67 12.38
CA LEU A 126 -2.03 1.88 12.37
C LEU A 126 -1.17 3.14 12.44
N ALA A 127 -0.16 3.17 13.30
CA ALA A 127 0.78 4.29 13.35
C ALA A 127 1.53 4.45 12.01
N THR A 128 1.93 3.33 11.41
CA THR A 128 2.63 3.31 10.11
C THR A 128 1.72 3.75 8.97
N SER A 129 0.44 3.38 8.96
CA SER A 129 -0.50 3.86 7.93
C SER A 129 -0.75 5.37 8.01
N LEU A 130 -0.74 5.93 9.23
CA LEU A 130 -0.97 7.37 9.44
C LEU A 130 0.27 8.21 9.14
N VAL A 131 1.46 7.66 9.35
CA VAL A 131 2.75 8.32 9.09
C VAL A 131 3.66 7.38 8.29
N PRO A 132 3.32 7.10 7.01
CA PRO A 132 4.02 6.07 6.22
C PRO A 132 5.43 6.49 5.81
N HIS A 133 5.73 7.80 5.83
CA HIS A 133 7.01 8.36 5.41
C HIS A 133 8.21 7.74 6.12
N GLY A 134 8.16 7.47 7.43
CA GLY A 134 9.29 6.87 8.15
C GLY A 134 9.59 5.42 7.76
N PHE A 135 8.60 4.74 7.16
CA PHE A 135 8.73 3.37 6.65
C PHE A 135 9.05 3.35 5.14
N LEU A 136 8.48 4.28 4.38
CA LEU A 136 8.68 4.39 2.94
C LEU A 136 9.95 5.17 2.57
N SER A 137 10.48 6.01 3.46
CA SER A 137 11.74 6.71 3.21
C SER A 137 12.88 5.72 3.04
N ASP A 138 13.68 5.90 1.99
CA ASP A 138 15.03 5.36 1.95
C ASP A 138 15.78 5.86 3.18
N ALA A 139 16.30 4.94 3.98
CA ALA A 139 17.05 5.28 5.17
C ALA A 139 18.20 6.28 4.81
N PHE A 140 18.11 7.49 5.36
CA PHE A 140 19.15 8.54 5.40
C PHE A 140 19.57 9.20 4.08
N GLY A 141 18.78 10.18 3.64
CA GLY A 141 19.26 11.31 2.84
C GLY A 141 19.70 12.50 3.71
N PHE A 142 20.79 12.34 4.48
CA PHE A 142 21.60 13.48 4.93
C PHE A 142 22.95 13.42 4.21
N ASN A 143 23.03 14.19 3.11
CA ASN A 143 24.16 15.02 2.63
C ASN A 143 24.12 15.14 1.11
#